data_AF-A0A8S3XF93-F1
#
_entry.id   AF-A0A8S3XF93-F1
#
_cell.length_a   1.000
_cell.length_b   1.000
_cell.length_c   1.000
_cell.angle_alpha   90.00
_cell.angle_beta   90.00
_cell.angle_gamma   90.00
#
_symmetry.space_group_name_H-M   'P 1'
#
loop_
_entity.id
_entity.type
_entity.pdbx_description
1 polymer ?
#
loop_
_entity_poly.entity_id
_entity_poly.type
_entity_poly.pdbx_seq_one_letter_code
_entity_poly.pdbx_strand_id
1 'polypeptide(L)'
;MIFEVFKVNATKFTETPGKRTAFQIGKFIRKRYGSQGFKLLSNIYLQDEISVRSTVKERTKMTAEVAMAAVYPPEVAQQWDEGLGKVWQPVPYTAFPLREDYVSMTILLHDL
;
A
#
# COMPACT_ATOMS: atom_id res chain seq x y z
N MET A 1 -6.16 23.07 -16.49
CA MET A 1 -6.10 21.62 -16.21
C MET A 1 -7.36 21.28 -15.44
N ILE A 2 -8.38 20.80 -16.14
CA ILE A 2 -9.70 20.52 -15.55
C ILE A 2 -9.67 19.06 -15.09
N PHE A 3 -9.79 18.83 -13.79
CA PHE A 3 -10.03 17.50 -13.25
C PHE A 3 -11.53 17.29 -13.22
N GLU A 4 -12.06 16.47 -14.12
CA GLU A 4 -13.43 15.96 -14.02
C GLU A 4 -13.48 14.81 -13.01
N VAL A 5 -14.19 15.01 -11.90
CA VAL A 5 -14.47 13.98 -10.90
C VAL A 5 -15.80 13.34 -11.23
N PHE A 6 -15.77 12.13 -11.80
CA PHE A 6 -16.98 11.34 -12.02
C PHE A 6 -17.42 10.65 -10.73
N LYS A 7 -18.70 10.82 -10.37
CA LYS A 7 -19.34 10.08 -9.27
C LYS A 7 -19.56 8.64 -9.72
N VAL A 8 -18.62 7.75 -9.41
CA VAL A 8 -18.76 6.32 -9.69
C VAL A 8 -19.77 5.72 -8.71
N ASN A 9 -20.99 5.44 -9.19
CA ASN A 9 -21.93 4.56 -8.50
C ASN A 9 -21.45 3.10 -8.64
N ALA A 10 -20.47 2.69 -7.82
CA ALA A 10 -19.99 1.31 -7.79
C ALA A 10 -20.14 0.68 -6.39
N THR A 11 -20.95 -0.35 -6.38
CA THR A 11 -21.23 -1.31 -5.33
C THR A 11 -19.96 -1.88 -4.67
N LYS A 12 -19.97 -1.89 -3.32
CA LYS A 12 -19.35 -2.93 -2.45
C LYS A 12 -17.86 -2.88 -2.06
N PHE A 13 -17.17 -1.73 -2.00
CA PHE A 13 -15.88 -1.62 -1.27
C PHE A 13 -15.65 -0.29 -0.52
N THR A 14 -16.69 0.54 -0.39
CA THR A 14 -16.64 1.80 0.39
C THR A 14 -16.79 1.59 1.89
N GLU A 15 -17.04 0.36 2.36
CA GLU A 15 -17.24 0.11 3.79
C GLU A 15 -15.92 0.18 4.57
N THR A 16 -15.88 1.06 5.56
CA THR A 16 -14.80 1.27 6.55
C THR A 16 -14.16 -0.02 7.10
N PRO A 17 -14.86 -1.15 7.31
CA PRO A 17 -14.26 -2.37 7.84
C PRO A 17 -13.18 -2.99 6.94
N GLY A 18 -13.35 -2.96 5.62
CA GLY A 18 -12.36 -3.52 4.68
C GLY A 18 -11.04 -2.74 4.71
N LYS A 19 -11.15 -1.40 4.67
CA LYS A 19 -10.01 -0.50 4.81
C LYS A 19 -9.33 -0.66 6.18
N ARG A 20 -10.12 -0.75 7.26
CA ARG A 20 -9.59 -0.97 8.61
C ARG A 20 -8.81 -2.28 8.69
N THR A 21 -9.31 -3.35 8.09
CA THR A 21 -8.65 -4.65 8.06
C THR A 21 -7.32 -4.56 7.29
N ALA A 22 -7.32 -3.97 6.10
CA ALA A 22 -6.11 -3.75 5.31
C ALA A 22 -5.05 -2.95 6.09
N PHE A 23 -5.48 -1.90 6.79
CA PHE A 23 -4.60 -1.08 7.62
C PHE A 23 -3.99 -1.88 8.78
N GLN A 24 -4.75 -2.76 9.45
CA GLN A 24 -4.22 -3.63 10.49
C GLN A 24 -3.23 -4.66 9.95
N ILE A 25 -3.48 -5.20 8.75
CA ILE A 25 -2.53 -6.09 8.07
C ILE A 25 -1.21 -5.35 7.81
N GLY A 26 -1.26 -4.11 7.32
CA GLY A 26 -0.06 -3.30 7.11
C GLY A 26 0.71 -3.04 8.41
N LYS A 27 0.03 -2.75 9.52
CA LYS A 27 0.68 -2.62 10.84
C LYS A 27 1.37 -3.92 11.28
N PHE A 28 0.72 -5.07 11.04
CA PHE A 28 1.31 -6.37 11.34
C PHE A 28 2.57 -6.63 10.52
N ILE A 29 2.55 -6.33 9.22
CA ILE A 29 3.71 -6.42 8.32
C ILE A 29 4.85 -5.53 8.83
N ARG A 30 4.56 -4.27 9.15
CA ARG A 30 5.57 -3.34 9.70
C ARG A 30 6.19 -3.85 10.99
N LYS A 31 5.36 -4.38 11.90
CA LYS A 31 5.85 -4.95 13.16
C LYS A 31 6.71 -6.19 12.94
N ARG A 32 6.32 -7.06 12.01
CA ARG A 32 6.99 -8.35 11.77
C ARG A 32 8.27 -8.21 10.95
N TYR A 33 8.27 -7.39 9.91
CA TYR A 33 9.38 -7.30 8.95
C TYR A 33 10.16 -5.99 9.04
N GLY A 34 9.64 -4.97 9.73
CA GLY A 34 10.37 -3.73 9.99
C GLY A 34 11.40 -3.85 11.11
N SER A 35 11.86 -2.70 11.59
CA SER A 35 12.92 -2.56 12.59
C SER A 35 12.70 -3.32 13.91
N GLN A 36 11.44 -3.56 14.30
CA GLN A 36 11.08 -4.30 15.52
C GLN A 36 11.09 -5.82 15.36
N GLY A 37 11.11 -6.34 14.13
CA GLY A 37 11.01 -7.75 13.83
C GLY A 37 12.24 -8.28 13.10
N PHE A 38 12.05 -8.85 11.91
CA PHE A 38 13.14 -9.43 11.11
C PHE A 38 14.09 -8.41 10.47
N LYS A 39 13.82 -7.09 10.59
CA LYS A 39 14.65 -6.00 10.05
C LYS A 39 14.92 -6.13 8.54
N LEU A 40 13.94 -6.62 7.79
CA LEU A 40 13.98 -6.71 6.33
C LEU A 40 13.53 -5.40 5.66
N LEU A 41 12.70 -4.61 6.36
CA LEU A 41 12.19 -3.33 5.85
C LEU A 41 12.82 -2.17 6.60
N SER A 42 13.39 -1.22 5.85
CA SER A 42 13.88 0.03 6.38
C SER A 42 12.76 0.89 6.96
N ASN A 43 13.14 1.83 7.83
CA ASN A 43 12.15 2.73 8.41
C ASN A 43 11.54 3.67 7.35
N ILE A 44 12.36 4.04 6.37
CA ILE A 44 11.98 4.75 5.15
C ILE A 44 11.58 3.76 4.05
N TYR A 45 10.73 4.20 3.12
CA TYR A 45 10.45 3.45 1.90
C TYR A 45 11.64 3.49 0.95
N LEU A 46 12.14 2.32 0.56
CA LEU A 46 13.13 2.14 -0.49
C LEU A 46 12.53 1.25 -1.57
N GLN A 47 12.63 1.68 -2.83
CA GLN A 47 12.03 0.97 -3.96
C GLN A 47 12.62 -0.43 -4.16
N ASP A 48 13.89 -0.61 -3.84
CA ASP A 48 14.60 -1.88 -4.02
C ASP A 48 14.31 -2.92 -2.92
N GLU A 49 13.77 -2.51 -1.77
CA GLU A 49 13.48 -3.43 -0.66
C GLU A 49 12.13 -4.16 -0.81
N ILE A 50 11.18 -3.55 -1.53
CA ILE A 50 9.80 -4.06 -1.57
C ILE A 50 9.16 -3.88 -2.95
N SER A 51 8.61 -4.98 -3.45
CA SER A 51 7.75 -4.98 -4.63
C SER A 51 6.33 -5.36 -4.24
N VAL A 52 5.40 -4.44 -4.51
CA VAL A 52 3.97 -4.62 -4.22
C VAL A 52 3.25 -5.01 -5.50
N ARG A 53 2.61 -6.18 -5.50
CA ARG A 53 1.83 -6.70 -6.62
C ARG A 53 0.37 -6.88 -6.26
N SER A 54 -0.52 -6.42 -7.14
CA SER A 54 -1.97 -6.51 -6.97
C SER A 54 -2.65 -6.91 -8.29
N THR A 55 -3.90 -7.37 -8.22
CA THR A 55 -4.73 -7.53 -9.43
C THR A 55 -5.26 -6.17 -9.90
N VAL A 56 -5.62 -6.04 -11.18
CA VAL A 56 -6.24 -4.81 -11.74
C VAL A 56 -7.60 -4.42 -11.14
N LYS A 57 -8.18 -5.20 -10.21
CA LYS A 57 -9.46 -4.84 -9.58
C LYS A 57 -9.28 -3.66 -8.62
N GLU A 58 -10.16 -2.67 -8.71
CA GLU A 58 -10.11 -1.47 -7.85
C GLU A 58 -10.08 -1.78 -6.36
N ARG A 59 -10.79 -2.84 -5.92
CA ARG A 59 -10.76 -3.29 -4.52
C ARG A 59 -9.36 -3.71 -4.06
N THR A 60 -8.59 -4.40 -4.90
CA THR A 60 -7.28 -4.94 -4.51
C THR A 60 -6.22 -3.86 -4.60
N LYS A 61 -6.37 -2.90 -5.52
CA LYS A 61 -5.57 -1.68 -5.56
C LYS A 61 -5.73 -0.87 -4.27
N MET A 62 -6.98 -0.57 -3.90
CA MET A 62 -7.28 0.17 -2.68
C MET A 62 -6.82 -0.55 -1.41
N THR A 63 -6.96 -1.88 -1.34
CA THR A 63 -6.43 -2.67 -0.22
C THR A 63 -4.91 -2.57 -0.13
N ALA A 64 -4.19 -2.66 -1.25
CA ALA A 64 -2.74 -2.53 -1.28
C ALA A 64 -2.30 -1.14 -0.79
N GLU A 65 -2.89 -0.07 -1.30
CA GLU A 65 -2.57 1.30 -0.90
C GLU A 65 -2.80 1.55 0.60
N VAL A 66 -3.93 1.07 1.15
CA VAL A 66 -4.24 1.22 2.58
C VAL A 66 -3.30 0.41 3.46
N ALA A 67 -2.91 -0.80 3.03
CA ALA A 67 -1.91 -1.58 3.73
C ALA A 67 -0.55 -0.87 3.72
N MET A 68 -0.12 -0.36 2.57
CA MET A 68 1.16 0.34 2.42
C MET A 68 1.23 1.63 3.24
N ALA A 69 0.12 2.36 3.38
CA ALA A 69 0.01 3.51 4.27
C ALA A 69 0.34 3.16 5.75
N ALA A 70 0.04 1.93 6.19
CA ALA A 70 0.42 1.46 7.52
C ALA A 70 1.84 0.88 7.58
N VAL A 71 2.36 0.34 6.47
CA VAL A 71 3.72 -0.20 6.39
C VAL A 71 4.75 0.92 6.43
N TYR A 72 4.52 2.00 5.69
CA TYR A 72 5.43 3.13 5.56
C TYR A 72 4.76 4.46 5.91
N PRO A 73 4.52 4.73 7.21
CA PRO A 73 4.30 6.11 7.64
C PRO A 73 5.54 6.96 7.27
N PRO A 74 5.37 8.19 6.74
CA PRO A 74 6.50 8.99 6.29
C PRO A 74 7.40 9.42 7.45
N GLU A 75 8.67 8.98 7.39
CA GLU A 75 9.72 9.56 8.23
C GLU A 75 10.03 10.98 7.77
N VAL A 76 10.67 11.79 8.62
CA VAL A 76 10.94 13.23 8.36
C VAL A 76 11.57 13.46 6.98
N ALA A 77 12.48 12.59 6.54
CA ALA A 77 13.16 12.70 5.25
C ALA A 77 12.26 12.44 4.02
N GLN A 78 11.09 11.80 4.19
CA GLN A 78 10.15 11.48 3.12
C GLN A 78 8.80 12.21 3.25
N GLN A 79 8.69 13.14 4.20
CA GLN A 79 7.55 14.03 4.28
C GLN A 79 7.60 15.01 3.11
N TRP A 80 6.63 14.91 2.20
CA TRP A 80 6.60 15.66 0.94
C TRP A 80 5.68 16.89 0.99
N ASP A 81 4.90 17.04 2.06
CA ASP A 81 3.97 18.14 2.29
C ASP A 81 3.72 18.33 3.79
N GLU A 82 3.38 19.55 4.20
CA GLU A 82 3.17 19.94 5.60
C GLU A 82 1.86 19.41 6.21
N GLY A 83 0.91 18.95 5.38
CA GLY A 83 -0.35 18.35 5.77
C GLY A 83 -0.34 16.83 5.58
N LEU A 84 -0.84 16.37 4.44
CA LEU A 84 -1.02 14.93 4.18
C LEU A 84 0.33 14.20 4.12
N GLY A 85 1.35 14.88 3.60
CA GLY A 85 2.70 14.31 3.46
C GLY A 85 3.38 13.96 4.79
N LYS A 86 2.88 14.45 5.93
CA LYS A 86 3.36 14.05 7.26
C LYS A 86 2.86 12.69 7.73
N VAL A 87 1.72 12.25 7.20
CA VAL A 87 1.02 11.05 7.68
C VAL A 87 0.88 9.97 6.62
N TRP A 88 1.08 10.31 5.35
CA TRP A 88 0.97 9.38 4.22
C TRP A 88 1.96 9.70 3.10
N GLN A 89 2.47 8.67 2.46
CA GLN A 89 3.27 8.77 1.25
C GLN A 89 2.80 7.77 0.19
N PRO A 90 2.93 8.11 -1.10
CA PRO A 90 2.63 7.17 -2.17
C PRO A 90 3.67 6.05 -2.18
N VAL A 91 3.19 4.81 -2.24
CA VAL A 91 4.03 3.63 -2.46
C VAL A 91 3.61 2.97 -3.78
N PRO A 92 4.50 2.91 -4.79
CA PRO A 92 4.22 2.26 -6.06
C PRO A 92 3.81 0.79 -5.90
N TYR A 93 2.88 0.34 -6.73
CA TYR A 93 2.54 -1.07 -6.90
C TYR A 93 2.33 -1.39 -8.38
N THR A 94 2.53 -2.66 -8.73
CA THR A 94 2.27 -3.16 -10.08
C THR A 94 0.94 -3.92 -10.10
N ALA A 95 0.06 -3.59 -11.05
CA ALA A 95 -1.23 -4.24 -11.22
C ALA A 95 -1.26 -5.10 -12.48
N PHE A 96 -1.50 -6.40 -12.35
CA PHE A 96 -1.56 -7.32 -13.50
C PHE A 96 -3.00 -7.69 -13.89
N PRO A 97 -3.30 -7.85 -15.19
CA PRO A 97 -4.58 -8.37 -15.65
C PRO A 97 -4.81 -9.78 -15.11
N LEU A 98 -6.04 -10.12 -14.71
CA LEU A 98 -6.38 -11.43 -14.10
C LEU A 98 -5.99 -12.65 -14.95
N ARG A 99 -5.86 -12.49 -16.27
CA ARG A 99 -5.45 -13.57 -17.18
C ARG A 99 -3.96 -13.93 -17.04
N GLU A 100 -3.17 -13.04 -16.45
CA GLU A 100 -1.73 -13.18 -16.22
C GLU A 100 -1.40 -13.25 -14.71
N ASP A 101 -2.43 -13.20 -13.86
CA ASP A 101 -2.28 -13.10 -12.41
C ASP A 101 -2.72 -14.42 -11.73
N TYR A 102 -1.75 -15.32 -11.54
CA TYR A 102 -1.96 -16.57 -10.78
C TYR A 102 -2.03 -16.35 -9.26
N VAL A 103 -1.79 -15.12 -8.77
CA VAL A 103 -1.79 -14.78 -7.34
C VAL A 103 -2.56 -13.47 -7.12
N SER A 104 -3.53 -13.43 -6.19
CA SER A 104 -4.47 -12.30 -6.05
C SER A 104 -3.91 -11.05 -5.33
N MET A 105 -2.82 -11.18 -4.57
CA MET A 105 -2.08 -10.10 -3.91
C MET A 105 -0.77 -10.69 -3.36
N THR A 106 0.37 -10.09 -3.69
CA THR A 106 1.69 -10.58 -3.21
C THR A 106 2.55 -9.39 -2.84
N ILE A 107 3.15 -9.45 -1.64
CA ILE A 107 4.22 -8.55 -1.23
C ILE A 107 5.50 -9.37 -1.34
N LEU A 108 6.36 -9.01 -2.29
CA LEU A 108 7.68 -9.62 -2.44
C LEU A 108 8.69 -8.72 -1.73
N LEU A 109 9.41 -9.32 -0.79
CA LEU A 109 10.61 -8.74 -0.19
C LEU A 109 11.78 -9.18 -1.06
N HIS A 110 12.53 -8.23 -1.61
CA HIS A 110 13.75 -8.56 -2.32
C HIS A 110 14.88 -8.78 -1.31
N ASP A 111 15.64 -9.85 -1.52
CA ASP A 111 16.87 -10.31 -0.87
C ASP A 111 16.80 -11.05 0.50
N LEU A 112 16.95 -12.38 0.39
CA LEU A 112 17.94 -13.19 1.14
C LEU A 112 19.15 -13.41 0.24
#